data_AF-A0A417CWZ0-F1
#
_entry.id   AF-A0A417CWZ0-F1
#
_cell.length_a   1.000
_cell.length_b   1.000
_cell.length_c   1.000
_cell.angle_alpha   90.00
_cell.angle_beta   90.00
_cell.angle_gamma   90.00
#
_symmetry.space_group_name_H-M   'P 1'
#
loop_
_entity.id
_entity.type
_entity.pdbx_description
1 polymer ?
#
loop_
_entity_poly.entity_id
_entity_poly.type
_entity_poly.pdbx_seq_one_letter_code
_entity_poly.pdbx_strand_id
1 'polypeptide(L)' 'MLRNNIEIDVKVKCVEEQTTQAELAEKVGTSPSYVNRLIKSPEKIVNKTFVQMMEQLGYDIEISYIKR' A
#
# COMPACT_ATOMS: atom_id res chain seq x y z
N MET A 1 -8.77 -11.87 -5.03
CA MET A 1 -7.92 -10.78 -5.57
C MET A 1 -7.74 -9.65 -4.54
N LEU A 2 -6.74 -8.76 -4.68
CA LEU A 2 -6.62 -7.56 -3.84
C LEU A 2 -7.56 -6.46 -4.37
N ARG A 3 -8.48 -5.98 -3.53
CA ARG A 3 -9.47 -4.96 -3.91
C ARG A 3 -8.96 -3.52 -3.83
N ASN A 4 -7.97 -3.26 -2.97
CA ASN A 4 -7.43 -1.93 -2.77
C ASN A 4 -6.64 -1.41 -3.96
N ASN A 5 -6.75 -0.11 -4.21
CA ASN A 5 -5.80 0.62 -5.02
C ASN A 5 -4.77 1.29 -4.10
N ILE A 6 -3.70 0.57 -3.79
CA ILE A 6 -2.70 1.02 -2.80
C ILE A 6 -2.08 2.37 -3.16
N GLU A 7 -1.91 2.66 -4.46
CA GLU A 7 -1.39 3.96 -4.90
C GLU A 7 -2.33 5.10 -4.48
N ILE A 8 -3.63 4.95 -4.70
CA ILE A 8 -4.63 5.94 -4.31
C ILE A 8 -4.73 6.02 -2.80
N ASP A 9 -4.79 4.88 -2.11
CA ASP A 9 -4.95 4.81 -0.66
C ASP A 9 -3.82 5.58 0.05
N VAL A 10 -2.55 5.34 -0.34
CA VAL A 10 -1.41 6.05 0.25
C VAL A 10 -1.45 7.56 -0.05
N LYS A 11 -1.86 7.96 -1.26
CA LYS A 11 -2.00 9.38 -1.61
C LYS A 11 -3.07 10.06 -0.77
N VAL A 12 -4.23 9.43 -0.60
CA VAL A 12 -5.32 9.95 0.25
C VAL A 12 -4.83 10.12 1.69
N LYS A 13 -4.12 9.14 2.24
CA LYS A 13 -3.57 9.24 3.60
C LYS A 13 -2.53 10.36 3.76
N CYS A 14 -1.71 10.61 2.75
CA CYS A 14 -0.79 11.76 2.78
C CYS A 14 -1.57 13.08 2.87
N VAL A 15 -2.65 13.22 2.10
CA VAL A 15 -3.51 14.42 2.14
C VAL A 15 -4.23 14.57 3.48
N GLU A 16 -4.79 13.48 4.02
CA GLU A 16 -5.49 13.48 5.31
C GLU A 16 -4.57 13.91 6.47
N GLU A 17 -3.30 13.51 6.44
CA GLU A 17 -2.31 13.86 7.47
C GLU A 17 -1.49 15.12 7.13
N GLN A 18 -1.89 15.87 6.09
CA GLN A 18 -1.21 17.10 5.63
C GLN A 18 0.31 16.91 5.44
N THR A 19 0.71 15.78 4.86
CA THR A 19 2.11 15.43 4.61
C THR A 19 2.32 15.05 3.14
N THR A 20 3.57 14.95 2.70
CA THR A 20 3.91 14.49 1.35
C THR A 20 4.46 13.07 1.34
N GLN A 21 4.45 12.41 0.19
CA GLN A 21 5.12 11.11 0.04
C GLN A 21 6.63 11.19 0.28
N ALA A 22 7.25 12.34 -0.01
CA ALA A 22 8.67 12.56 0.24
C ALA A 22 8.96 12.65 1.74
N GLU A 23 8.19 13.43 2.48
CA GLU A 23 8.28 13.51 3.94
C GLU A 23 7.95 12.17 4.60
N LEU A 24 6.97 11.43 4.07
CA LEU A 24 6.67 10.07 4.53
C LEU A 24 7.87 9.14 4.30
N ALA A 25 8.51 9.21 3.13
CA ALA A 25 9.71 8.42 2.85
C ALA A 25 10.84 8.72 3.84
N GLU A 26 11.08 10.01 4.12
CA GLU A 26 12.08 10.46 5.11
C GLU A 26 11.76 9.95 6.51
N LYS A 27 10.51 10.09 6.98
CA LYS A 27 10.05 9.59 8.28
C LYS A 27 10.21 8.07 8.43
N VAL A 28 10.11 7.32 7.33
CA VAL A 28 10.28 5.86 7.30
C VAL A 28 11.74 5.45 7.03
N GLY A 29 12.64 6.42 6.81
CA GLY A 29 14.08 6.17 6.61
C GLY A 29 14.42 5.60 5.23
N THR A 30 13.65 5.93 4.20
CA THR A 30 13.84 5.45 2.82
C THR A 30 13.81 6.59 1.80
N SER A 31 14.11 6.30 0.53
CA SER A 31 14.03 7.30 -0.53
C SER A 31 12.60 7.48 -1.07
N PRO A 32 12.21 8.69 -1.51
CA PRO A 32 10.93 8.93 -2.18
C PRO A 32 10.73 8.08 -3.44
N SER A 33 11.82 7.79 -4.18
CA SER A 33 11.79 6.94 -5.37
C SER A 33 11.46 5.48 -5.03
N TYR A 34 11.94 4.99 -3.88
CA TYR A 34 11.60 3.67 -3.38
C TYR A 34 10.12 3.59 -2.98
N VAL A 35 9.61 4.59 -2.25
CA VAL A 35 8.18 4.66 -1.90
C VAL A 35 7.30 4.68 -3.14
N ASN A 36 7.61 5.52 -4.13
CA ASN A 36 6.87 5.59 -5.38
C ASN A 36 6.86 4.25 -6.13
N ARG A 37 7.99 3.53 -6.15
CA ARG A 37 8.06 2.18 -6.73
C ARG A 37 7.23 1.18 -5.94
N LEU A 38 7.24 1.26 -4.61
CA LEU A 38 6.49 0.34 -3.75
C LEU A 38 4.98 0.49 -3.94
N ILE A 39 4.45 1.72 -3.87
CA ILE A 39 3.00 1.98 -3.97
C ILE A 39 2.43 1.66 -5.36
N LYS A 40 3.26 1.70 -6.40
CA LYS A 40 2.91 1.33 -7.78
C LYS A 40 3.00 -0.16 -8.06
N SER A 41 3.58 -0.94 -7.15
CA SER A 41 3.75 -2.39 -7.28
C SER A 41 3.00 -3.09 -6.14
N PRO A 42 1.66 -3.20 -6.22
CA PRO A 42 0.86 -3.82 -5.16
C PRO A 42 1.27 -5.26 -4.85
N GLU A 43 1.82 -6.01 -5.82
CA GLU A 43 2.35 -7.37 -5.58
C GLU A 43 3.58 -7.43 -4.66
N LYS A 44 4.23 -6.29 -4.41
CA LYS A 44 5.34 -6.17 -3.45
C LYS A 44 4.86 -5.82 -2.05
N ILE A 45 3.62 -5.37 -1.91
CA ILE A 45 3.00 -4.98 -0.64
C ILE A 45 2.26 -6.18 -0.06
N VAL A 46 1.40 -6.81 -0.86
CA VAL A 46 0.79 -8.09 -0.52
C VAL A 46 1.44 -9.16 -1.37
N ASN A 47 2.08 -10.12 -0.71
CA ASN A 47 2.81 -11.18 -1.37
C ASN A 47 1.90 -11.92 -2.38
N LYS A 48 2.40 -12.11 -3.62
CA LYS A 48 1.65 -12.76 -4.70
C LYS A 48 1.16 -14.16 -4.33
N THR A 49 1.99 -14.98 -3.68
CA THR A 49 1.61 -16.33 -3.26
C THR A 49 0.46 -16.29 -2.25
N PHE A 50 0.48 -15.34 -1.31
CA PHE A 50 -0.62 -15.15 -0.38
C PHE A 50 -1.93 -14.78 -1.09
N VAL A 51 -1.89 -13.85 -2.06
CA VAL A 51 -3.07 -13.49 -2.85
C VAL A 51 -3.65 -14.70 -3.59
N GLN A 52 -2.78 -15.51 -4.21
CA GLN A 52 -3.19 -16.73 -4.92
C GLN A 52 -3.81 -17.76 -3.96
N MET A 53 -3.26 -17.94 -2.76
CA MET A 53 -3.84 -18.85 -1.76
C MET A 53 -5.26 -18.42 -1.38
N MET A 54 -5.48 -17.13 -1.11
CA MET A 54 -6.82 -16.62 -0.76
C MET A 54 -7.80 -16.77 -1.93
N GLU A 55 -7.33 -16.53 -3.14
CA GLU A 55 -8.12 -16.72 -4.35
C GLU A 55 -8.56 -18.18 -4.55
N GLN A 56 -7.68 -19.15 -4.31
CA GLN A 56 -8.04 -20.59 -4.36
C GLN A 56 -9.06 -20.98 -3.29
N LEU A 57 -9.09 -20.26 -2.17
CA LEU A 57 -10.08 -20.44 -1.12
C LEU A 57 -11.39 -19.67 -1.37
N GLY A 58 -11.49 -18.92 -2.49
CA GLY A 58 -12.67 -18.13 -2.85
C GLY A 58 -12.78 -16.78 -2.15
N TYR A 59 -11.68 -16.25 -1.61
CA TYR A 59 -11.65 -14.97 -0.91
C TYR A 59 -10.99 -13.84 -1.71
N ASP A 60 -11.57 -12.66 -1.55
CA ASP A 60 -10.92 -11.39 -1.86
C ASP A 60 -10.21 -10.82 -0.63
N ILE A 61 -9.19 -10.01 -0.88
CA ILE A 61 -8.39 -9.34 0.14
C ILE A 61 -8.73 -7.85 0.12
N GLU A 62 -9.05 -7.32 1.30
CA GLU A 62 -9.23 -5.90 1.55
C GLU A 62 -8.32 -5.46 2.70
N ILE A 63 -7.61 -4.35 2.52
CA ILE A 63 -6.75 -3.71 3.51
C ILE A 63 -7.50 -2.50 4.06
N SER A 64 -7.66 -2.46 5.37
CA SER A 64 -8.24 -1.33 6.10
C SER A 64 -7.15 -0.64 6.94
N TYR A 65 -7.10 0.69 6.89
CA TYR A 65 -6.15 1.50 7.66
C TYR A 65 -6.83 2.09 8.89
N ILE A 66 -6.42 1.66 10.09
CA ILE A 66 -6.98 2.14 11.35
C ILE A 66 -6.00 3.15 11.95
N LYS A 67 -6.47 4.39 12.19
CA LYS A 67 -5.68 5.44 12.85
C LYS A 67 -5.42 5.02 14.30
N ARG A 68 -4.17 5.18 14.74
CA ARG A 68 -3.79 4.94 16.14
C ARG A 68 -4.30 6.06 17.04
#